data_AF-A0AAN9EID9-F1
#
_entry.id   AF-A0AAN9EID9-F1
#
_cell.length_a   1.000
_cell.length_b   1.000
_cell.length_c   1.000
_cell.angle_alpha   90.00
_cell.angle_beta   90.00
_cell.angle_gamma   90.00
#
_symmetry.space_group_name_H-M   'P 1'
#
loop_
_entity.id
_entity.type
_entity.pdbx_description
1 polymer ?
#
loop_
_entity_poly.entity_id
_entity_poly.type
_entity_poly.pdbx_seq_one_letter_code
_entity_poly.pdbx_strand_id
1 'polypeptide(L)'
;MYKGVQYLNEIKDSLVAGFQWASKEGALAEENMRAICFEVCDVVLHADAIHQGGGQIIPTTRRVFYASQLTAKPRLLEPVYLVEIQAPEQALGGIYSVLNQKRGHVFEEMQRPGAPLYNIKAYLYIEFVDIQAKRARFNRGVY
;
A
#
# COMPACT_ATOMS: atom_id res chain seq x y z
N MET A 1 -18.64 -25.71 0.89
CA MET A 1 -19.02 -26.00 -0.50
C MET A 1 -20.13 -25.02 -0.86
N TYR A 2 -19.78 -23.93 -1.55
CA TYR A 2 -20.75 -22.87 -1.89
C TYR A 2 -21.63 -23.34 -3.04
N LYS A 3 -22.95 -23.12 -2.92
CA LYS A 3 -23.92 -23.42 -3.98
C LYS A 3 -23.62 -22.50 -5.16
N GLY A 4 -23.63 -23.03 -6.38
CA GLY A 4 -23.49 -22.20 -7.58
C GLY A 4 -24.61 -21.16 -7.62
N VAL A 5 -24.27 -19.89 -7.40
CA VAL A 5 -25.23 -18.79 -7.42
C VAL A 5 -25.59 -18.50 -8.87
N GLN A 6 -26.86 -18.71 -9.20
CA GLN A 6 -27.43 -18.32 -10.49
C GLN A 6 -27.25 -16.80 -10.68
N TYR A 7 -26.93 -16.34 -11.90
CA TYR A 7 -26.75 -14.92 -12.25
C TYR A 7 -25.51 -14.21 -11.67
N LEU A 8 -24.58 -14.91 -11.00
CA LEU A 8 -23.35 -14.29 -10.47
C LEU A 8 -22.51 -13.55 -11.53
N ASN A 9 -22.52 -14.08 -12.77
CA ASN A 9 -21.80 -13.48 -13.88
C ASN A 9 -22.37 -12.11 -14.29
N GLU A 10 -23.66 -11.84 -14.02
CA GLU A 10 -24.32 -10.58 -14.42
C GLU A 10 -23.87 -9.40 -13.55
N ILE A 11 -23.59 -9.66 -12.27
CA ILE A 11 -23.15 -8.63 -11.33
C ILE A 11 -21.62 -8.52 -11.22
N LYS A 12 -20.88 -9.42 -11.89
CA LYS A 12 -19.42 -9.53 -11.77
C LYS A 12 -18.72 -8.20 -12.03
N ASP A 13 -19.11 -7.49 -13.08
CA ASP A 13 -18.48 -6.22 -13.44
C ASP A 13 -18.76 -5.13 -12.39
N SER A 14 -19.96 -5.14 -11.79
CA SER A 14 -20.31 -4.23 -10.69
C SER A 14 -19.52 -4.56 -9.42
N LEU A 15 -19.30 -5.84 -9.12
CA LEU A 15 -18.46 -6.27 -7.99
C LEU A 15 -17.00 -5.82 -8.19
N VAL A 16 -16.46 -6.00 -9.40
CA VAL A 16 -15.11 -5.58 -9.76
C VAL A 16 -14.97 -4.05 -9.67
N ALA A 17 -15.95 -3.29 -10.16
CA ALA A 17 -15.96 -1.84 -10.05
C ALA A 17 -16.00 -1.38 -8.57
N GLY A 18 -16.84 -2.02 -7.75
CA GLY A 18 -16.88 -1.79 -6.30
C GLY A 18 -15.56 -2.11 -5.61
N PHE A 19 -14.92 -3.22 -5.99
CA PHE A 19 -13.60 -3.62 -5.48
C PHE A 19 -12.50 -2.63 -5.87
N GLN A 20 -12.46 -2.20 -7.14
CA GLN A 20 -11.47 -1.23 -7.60
C GLN A 20 -11.63 0.12 -6.93
N TRP A 21 -12.87 0.54 -6.66
CA TRP A 21 -13.12 1.76 -5.91
C TRP A 21 -12.68 1.59 -4.45
N ALA A 22 -13.17 0.54 -3.77
CA ALA A 22 -12.82 0.28 -2.38
C ALA A 22 -11.30 0.20 -2.20
N SER A 23 -10.59 -0.56 -3.03
CA SER A 23 -9.14 -0.78 -2.90
C SER A 23 -8.28 0.46 -3.16
N LYS A 24 -8.81 1.50 -3.84
CA LYS A 24 -8.08 2.77 -4.04
C LYS A 24 -8.13 3.71 -2.83
N GLU A 25 -9.19 3.64 -2.04
CA GLU A 25 -9.36 4.52 -0.87
C GLU A 25 -9.16 3.75 0.43
N GLY A 26 -9.53 2.48 0.53
CA GLY A 26 -9.44 1.78 1.81
C GLY A 26 -10.37 2.36 2.89
N ALA A 27 -10.53 1.61 3.98
CA ALA A 27 -11.42 2.00 5.08
C ALA A 27 -10.72 2.79 6.20
N LEU A 28 -9.38 2.77 6.26
CA LEU A 28 -8.63 3.37 7.38
C LEU A 28 -8.29 4.85 7.16
N ALA A 29 -7.72 5.18 6.01
CA ALA A 29 -7.06 6.48 5.79
C ALA A 29 -7.28 7.04 4.38
N GLU A 30 -8.24 6.51 3.62
CA GLU A 30 -8.48 6.95 2.24
C GLU A 30 -7.24 6.78 1.31
N GLU A 31 -6.42 5.77 1.60
CA GLU A 31 -5.26 5.34 0.81
C GLU A 31 -5.39 3.91 0.23
N ASN A 32 -4.63 3.67 -0.84
CA ASN A 32 -4.62 2.38 -1.54
C ASN A 32 -4.38 1.19 -0.58
N MET A 33 -5.27 0.21 -0.63
CA MET A 33 -5.12 -1.05 0.07
C MET A 33 -3.97 -1.88 -0.54
N ARG A 34 -3.23 -2.63 0.30
CA ARG A 34 -2.16 -3.52 -0.14
C ARG A 34 -2.16 -4.82 0.66
N ALA A 35 -1.80 -5.92 0.00
CA ALA A 35 -1.66 -7.25 0.59
C ALA A 35 -2.95 -7.78 1.26
N ILE A 36 -4.11 -7.54 0.62
CA ILE A 36 -5.41 -8.04 1.06
C ILE A 36 -5.96 -8.97 -0.02
N CYS A 37 -6.51 -10.12 0.38
CA CYS A 37 -7.29 -11.00 -0.46
C CYS A 37 -8.74 -10.98 0.03
N PHE A 38 -9.69 -10.72 -0.86
CA PHE A 38 -11.11 -10.80 -0.56
C PHE A 38 -11.69 -12.05 -1.18
N GLU A 39 -12.34 -12.86 -0.36
CA GLU A 39 -13.08 -14.05 -0.80
C GLU A 39 -14.58 -13.78 -0.69
N VAL A 40 -15.30 -14.02 -1.79
CA VAL A 40 -16.76 -13.89 -1.82
C VAL A 40 -17.35 -15.22 -1.41
N CYS A 41 -17.83 -15.32 -0.17
CA CYS A 41 -18.33 -16.57 0.39
C CYS A 41 -19.75 -16.92 -0.03
N ASP A 42 -20.63 -15.91 -0.13
CA ASP A 42 -22.04 -16.08 -0.46
C ASP A 42 -22.60 -14.83 -1.13
N VAL A 43 -23.62 -15.01 -1.97
CA VAL A 43 -24.30 -13.94 -2.70
C VAL A 43 -25.78 -14.28 -2.81
N VAL A 44 -26.63 -13.38 -2.33
CA VAL A 44 -28.09 -13.44 -2.49
C VAL A 44 -28.52 -12.28 -3.37
N LEU A 45 -29.18 -12.58 -4.49
CA LEU A 45 -29.66 -11.60 -5.46
C LEU A 45 -31.18 -11.56 -5.51
N HIS A 46 -31.71 -10.37 -5.80
CA HIS A 46 -33.13 -10.19 -6.07
C HIS A 46 -33.50 -10.90 -7.38
N ALA A 47 -34.71 -11.48 -7.49
CA ALA A 47 -35.11 -12.25 -8.68
C ALA A 47 -35.12 -11.42 -9.97
N ASP A 48 -35.59 -10.17 -9.90
CA ASP A 48 -35.67 -9.28 -11.06
C ASP A 48 -34.36 -8.50 -11.30
N ALA A 49 -33.84 -8.57 -12.53
CA ALA A 49 -32.59 -7.92 -12.94
C ALA A 49 -32.62 -6.38 -12.81
N ILE A 50 -33.81 -5.75 -12.84
CA ILE A 50 -33.95 -4.29 -12.67
C ILE A 50 -33.46 -3.79 -11.30
N HIS A 51 -33.44 -4.66 -10.30
CA HIS A 51 -32.97 -4.35 -8.94
C HIS A 51 -31.49 -4.66 -8.74
N GLN A 52 -30.80 -5.20 -9.75
CA GLN A 52 -29.39 -5.60 -9.70
C GLN A 52 -28.47 -4.61 -10.43
N GLY A 53 -28.98 -3.43 -10.79
CA GLY A 53 -28.20 -2.41 -11.49
C GLY A 53 -26.95 -1.97 -10.71
N GLY A 54 -25.89 -1.57 -11.43
CA GLY A 54 -24.61 -1.18 -10.82
C GLY A 54 -24.73 -0.08 -9.76
N GLY A 55 -25.69 0.83 -9.89
CA GLY A 55 -25.97 1.85 -8.87
C GLY A 55 -26.38 1.31 -7.51
N GLN A 56 -26.91 0.08 -7.43
CA GLN A 56 -27.25 -0.60 -6.18
C GLN A 56 -26.10 -1.50 -5.70
N ILE A 57 -25.48 -2.25 -6.61
CA ILE A 57 -24.46 -3.25 -6.28
C ILE A 57 -23.13 -2.61 -5.91
N ILE A 58 -22.66 -1.61 -6.64
CA ILE A 58 -21.34 -0.97 -6.42
C ILE A 58 -21.20 -0.37 -5.01
N PRO A 59 -22.11 0.50 -4.52
CA PRO A 59 -21.96 1.09 -3.20
C PRO A 59 -22.11 0.05 -2.09
N THR A 60 -22.98 -0.95 -2.27
CA THR A 60 -23.15 -2.05 -1.31
C THR A 60 -21.90 -2.91 -1.21
N THR A 61 -21.30 -3.24 -2.36
CA THR A 61 -20.04 -4.00 -2.44
C THR A 61 -18.89 -3.27 -1.75
N ARG A 62 -18.75 -1.96 -1.99
CA ARG A 62 -17.73 -1.14 -1.33
C ARG A 62 -17.87 -1.16 0.19
N ARG A 63 -19.10 -1.05 0.71
CA ARG A 63 -19.38 -1.14 2.14
C ARG A 63 -18.99 -2.50 2.73
N VAL A 64 -19.29 -3.60 2.02
CA VAL A 64 -18.90 -4.95 2.46
C VAL A 64 -17.38 -5.07 2.52
N PHE A 65 -16.63 -4.60 1.51
CA PHE A 65 -15.17 -4.64 1.56
C PHE A 65 -14.58 -3.81 2.71
N TYR A 66 -15.15 -2.66 3.03
CA TYR A 66 -14.70 -1.86 4.17
C TYR A 66 -14.99 -2.55 5.51
N ALA A 67 -16.17 -3.13 5.67
CA ALA A 67 -16.50 -3.91 6.86
C ALA A 67 -15.57 -5.12 7.04
N SER A 68 -15.30 -5.85 5.95
CA SER A 68 -14.35 -6.97 5.94
C SER A 68 -12.92 -6.51 6.25
N GLN A 69 -12.49 -5.37 5.73
CA GLN A 69 -11.17 -4.82 6.05
C GLN A 69 -11.06 -4.48 7.54
N LEU A 70 -12.05 -3.80 8.12
CA LEU A 70 -12.02 -3.37 9.53
C LEU A 70 -12.07 -4.56 10.50
N THR A 71 -12.82 -5.60 10.17
CA THR A 71 -12.86 -6.85 10.96
C THR A 71 -11.56 -7.63 10.89
N ALA A 72 -10.80 -7.51 9.79
CA ALA A 72 -9.50 -8.14 9.61
C ALA A 72 -8.33 -7.45 10.37
N LYS A 73 -8.61 -6.48 11.26
CA LYS A 73 -7.61 -5.71 12.03
C LYS A 73 -6.53 -5.08 11.12
N PRO A 74 -6.93 -4.13 10.26
CA PRO A 74 -6.04 -3.56 9.26
C PRO A 74 -4.96 -2.70 9.92
N ARG A 75 -3.81 -2.53 9.24
CA ARG A 75 -2.69 -1.70 9.70
C ARG A 75 -2.18 -0.81 8.57
N LEU A 76 -1.64 0.34 8.93
CA LEU A 76 -0.94 1.21 7.98
C LEU A 76 0.44 0.64 7.68
N LEU A 77 0.86 0.79 6.41
CA LEU A 77 2.19 0.40 5.95
C LEU A 77 2.98 1.67 5.64
N GLU A 78 4.13 1.83 6.28
CA GLU A 78 5.08 2.89 5.95
C GLU A 78 5.95 2.48 4.74
N PRO A 79 6.23 3.39 3.80
CA PRO A 79 7.16 3.11 2.70
C PRO A 79 8.59 3.03 3.23
N VAL A 80 9.34 2.05 2.74
CA VAL A 80 10.74 1.82 3.08
C VAL A 80 11.58 2.04 1.83
N TYR A 81 12.59 2.90 1.93
CA TYR A 81 13.53 3.13 0.84
C TYR A 81 14.78 2.28 1.01
N LEU A 82 15.23 1.70 -0.09
CA LEU A 82 16.59 1.20 -0.21
C LEU A 82 17.49 2.39 -0.57
N VAL A 83 18.39 2.75 0.34
CA VAL A 83 19.34 3.84 0.15
C VAL A 83 20.72 3.24 -0.06
N GLU A 84 21.40 3.67 -1.11
CA GLU A 84 22.82 3.41 -1.35
C GLU A 84 23.59 4.71 -1.17
N ILE A 85 24.51 4.75 -0.21
CA ILE A 85 25.31 5.93 0.12
C ILE A 85 26.77 5.65 -0.22
N GLN A 86 27.40 6.58 -0.92
CA GLN A 86 28.83 6.52 -1.25
C GLN A 86 29.51 7.70 -0.59
N ALA A 87 30.39 7.43 0.37
CA ALA A 87 30.98 8.48 1.20
C ALA A 87 32.40 8.12 1.65
N PRO A 88 33.25 9.12 1.92
CA PRO A 88 34.56 8.89 2.53
C PRO A 88 34.42 8.43 3.98
N GLU A 89 35.45 7.76 4.50
CA GLU A 89 35.47 7.20 5.87
C GLU A 89 35.13 8.23 6.96
N GLN A 90 35.60 9.47 6.79
CA GLN A 90 35.39 10.58 7.71
C GLN A 90 33.89 10.92 7.90
N ALA A 91 33.06 10.64 6.89
CA ALA A 91 31.62 10.93 6.92
C ALA A 91 30.77 9.77 7.47
N LEU A 92 31.35 8.57 7.65
CA LEU A 92 30.63 7.37 8.09
C LEU A 92 29.92 7.58 9.42
N GLY A 93 30.61 8.16 10.41
CA GLY A 93 30.03 8.41 11.74
C GLY A 93 28.79 9.31 11.68
N GLY A 94 28.79 10.31 10.80
CA GLY A 94 27.63 11.18 10.56
C GLY A 94 26.46 10.44 9.92
N ILE A 95 26.75 9.59 8.92
CA ILE A 95 25.74 8.77 8.24
C ILE A 95 25.07 7.81 9.22
N TYR A 96 25.85 7.09 10.03
CA TYR A 96 25.33 6.18 11.05
C TYR A 96 24.47 6.90 12.08
N SER A 97 24.87 8.10 12.51
CA SER A 97 24.09 8.92 13.43
C SER A 97 22.71 9.27 12.85
N VAL A 98 22.66 9.74 11.59
CA VAL A 98 21.41 10.09 10.92
C VAL A 98 20.53 8.87 10.66
N LEU A 99 21.12 7.76 10.23
CA LEU A 99 20.39 6.50 10.01
C LEU A 99 19.76 6.00 11.30
N ASN A 100 20.49 5.97 12.41
CA ASN A 100 19.97 5.54 13.71
C ASN A 100 18.83 6.45 14.21
N GLN A 101 18.95 7.76 14.02
CA GLN A 101 17.87 8.71 14.37
C GLN A 101 16.59 8.45 13.58
N LYS A 102 16.70 7.96 12.34
CA LYS A 102 15.57 7.71 11.43
C LYS A 102 15.12 6.25 11.36
N ARG A 103 15.42 5.45 12.39
CA ARG A 103 15.11 4.00 12.46
C ARG A 103 15.71 3.20 11.28
N GLY A 104 16.75 3.71 10.64
CA GLY A 104 17.38 3.09 9.49
C GLY A 104 18.13 1.80 9.85
N HIS A 105 18.10 0.81 8.97
CA HIS A 105 18.76 -0.47 9.15
C HIS A 105 19.81 -0.68 8.06
N VAL A 106 21.09 -0.61 8.43
CA VAL A 106 22.21 -0.93 7.55
C VAL A 106 22.36 -2.45 7.45
N PHE A 107 22.44 -2.98 6.24
CA PHE A 107 22.60 -4.43 6.02
C PHE A 107 23.84 -4.78 5.19
N GLU A 108 24.45 -3.80 4.51
CA GLU A 108 25.67 -4.01 3.73
C GLU A 108 26.55 -2.77 3.85
N GLU A 109 27.82 -2.98 4.17
CA GLU A 109 28.87 -1.97 4.12
C GLU A 109 30.07 -2.57 3.40
N MET A 110 30.53 -1.90 2.34
CA MET A 110 31.65 -2.35 1.53
C MET A 110 32.58 -1.19 1.21
N GLN A 111 33.86 -1.36 1.52
CA GLN A 111 34.89 -0.42 1.06
C GLN A 111 35.17 -0.68 -0.43
N ARG A 112 35.21 0.38 -1.25
CA ARG A 112 35.58 0.25 -2.65
C ARG A 112 37.08 0.01 -2.79
N PRO A 113 37.52 -1.08 -3.46
CA PRO A 113 38.93 -1.29 -3.73
C PRO A 113 39.50 -0.15 -4.58
N GLY A 114 40.57 0.48 -4.12
CA GLY A 114 41.29 1.51 -4.87
C GLY A 114 40.77 2.95 -4.71
N ALA A 115 39.69 3.18 -3.94
CA ALA A 115 39.21 4.52 -3.62
C ALA A 115 38.94 4.64 -2.11
N PRO A 116 39.15 5.81 -1.47
CA PRO A 116 38.84 6.03 -0.06
C PRO A 116 37.33 6.25 0.14
N LEU A 117 36.49 5.41 -0.47
CA LEU A 117 35.03 5.49 -0.46
C LEU A 117 34.44 4.19 0.08
N TYR A 118 33.41 4.35 0.89
CA TYR A 118 32.58 3.28 1.40
C TYR A 118 31.20 3.34 0.72
N ASN A 119 30.71 2.17 0.34
CA ASN A 119 29.35 1.95 -0.13
C ASN A 119 28.54 1.32 1.00
N ILE A 120 27.51 2.03 1.46
CA ILE A 120 26.59 1.56 2.50
C ILE A 120 25.22 1.36 1.87
N LYS A 121 24.62 0.18 2.07
CA LYS A 121 23.21 -0.05 1.76
C LYS A 121 22.39 -0.19 3.03
N ALA A 122 21.30 0.57 3.07
CA ALA A 122 20.43 0.63 4.23
C ALA A 122 18.96 0.71 3.82
N TYR A 123 18.10 0.21 4.70
CA TYR A 123 16.68 0.51 4.68
C TYR A 123 16.40 1.76 5.50
N LEU A 124 15.67 2.71 4.94
CA LEU A 124 15.25 3.92 5.61
C LEU A 124 13.73 4.04 5.62
N TYR A 125 13.15 4.12 6.82
CA TYR A 125 11.72 4.36 7.03
C TYR A 125 11.45 5.85 6.95
N ILE A 126 10.46 6.26 6.15
CA ILE A 126 10.04 7.66 6.09
C ILE A 126 8.90 7.89 7.06
N GLU A 127 9.05 8.87 7.94
CA GLU A 127 7.95 9.33 8.80
C GLU A 127 6.81 9.91 7.95
N PHE A 128 5.56 9.64 8.33
CA PHE A 128 4.36 9.98 7.55
C PHE A 128 4.29 11.47 7.14
N VAL A 129 4.85 12.37 7.96
CA VAL A 129 4.95 13.82 7.68
C VAL A 129 5.82 14.12 6.44
N ASP A 130 6.92 13.39 6.29
CA ASP A 130 7.83 13.55 5.15
C ASP A 130 7.22 13.03 3.84
N ILE A 131 6.27 12.08 3.90
CA ILE A 131 5.60 11.55 2.69
C ILE A 131 4.75 12.63 2.02
N GLN A 132 3.95 13.38 2.79
CA GLN A 132 3.14 14.47 2.24
C GLN A 132 4.02 15.60 1.69
N ALA A 133 5.09 15.94 2.40
CA ALA A 133 6.05 16.96 1.97
C ALA A 133 6.83 16.53 0.71
N LYS A 134 7.26 15.26 0.61
CA LYS A 134 7.99 14.74 -0.55
C LYS A 134 7.07 14.48 -1.75
N ARG A 135 5.82 14.04 -1.55
CA ARG A 135 4.82 13.92 -2.62
C ARG A 135 4.51 15.29 -3.24
N ALA A 136 4.39 16.34 -2.42
CA ALA A 136 4.25 17.71 -2.89
C ALA A 136 5.47 18.21 -3.67
N ARG A 137 6.70 17.83 -3.29
CA ARG A 137 7.94 18.21 -4.02
C ARG A 137 8.15 17.39 -5.31
N PHE A 138 7.82 16.10 -5.30
CA PHE A 138 7.86 15.23 -6.48
C PHE A 138 6.90 15.70 -7.57
N ASN A 139 5.66 16.04 -7.20
CA ASN A 139 4.70 16.64 -8.14
C ASN A 139 5.11 18.03 -8.66
N ARG A 140 6.08 18.68 -8.00
CA ARG A 140 6.67 19.96 -8.43
C ARG A 140 7.99 19.80 -9.19
N GLY A 141 8.44 18.58 -9.46
CA GLY A 141 9.68 18.31 -10.21
C GLY A 141 10.94 18.80 -9.51
N VAL A 142 10.92 18.94 -8.18
CA VAL A 142 12.06 19.44 -7.40
C VAL A 142 12.80 18.26 -6.77
N TYR A 143 13.59 17.57 -7.58
CA TYR A 143 14.75 16.77 -7.19
C TYR A 143 15.82 16.90 -8.26
#